data_AF-A0A2V8ZKQ7-F1
#
_entry.id   AF-A0A2V8ZKQ7-F1
#
_cell.length_a   1.000
_cell.length_b   1.000
_cell.length_c   1.000
_cell.angle_alpha   90.00
_cell.angle_beta   90.00
_cell.angle_gamma   90.00
#
_symmetry.space_group_name_H-M   'P 1'
#
loop_
_entity.id
_entity.type
_entity.pdbx_description
1 polymer ?
#
loop_
_entity_poly.entity_id
_entity_poly.type
_entity_poly.pdbx_seq_one_letter_code
_entity_poly.pdbx_strand_id
1 'polypeptide(L)'
;MHGIWEVYNECPVRQRRPFVHYGKDIETVRREAGTFLDRSFFIGAFLENKMIGFVKLICDETRTQAGLVHILSLIGQRDKAPTNALIAAAVRACAARQLPYLVYSRFDDGNKQRDPLIDFKVRNGFKKFDLPRYYVPLTRLGLLAMNFGLHRNLTSFVPEPILSRVRKLRNAWYNRQLDSVKEEA
;
A
#
# COMPACT_ATOMS: atom_id res chain seq x y z
N MET A 1 10.13 -8.29 -15.13
CA MET A 1 10.39 -6.86 -14.82
C MET A 1 9.52 -5.92 -15.63
N HIS A 2 9.45 -6.07 -16.96
CA HIS A 2 8.64 -5.20 -17.82
C HIS A 2 7.17 -5.11 -17.38
N GLY A 3 6.51 -6.24 -17.07
CA GLY A 3 5.13 -6.23 -16.57
C GLY A 3 4.89 -5.50 -15.24
N ILE A 4 5.88 -5.50 -14.32
CA ILE A 4 5.78 -4.75 -13.06
C ILE A 4 5.84 -3.24 -13.34
N TRP A 5 6.74 -2.84 -14.23
CA TRP A 5 6.88 -1.46 -14.67
C TRP A 5 5.62 -0.95 -15.38
N GLU A 6 5.01 -1.75 -16.27
CA GLU A 6 3.72 -1.43 -16.90
C GLU A 6 2.60 -1.22 -15.87
N VAL A 7 2.48 -2.12 -14.89
CA VAL A 7 1.47 -1.99 -13.84
C VAL A 7 1.69 -0.71 -13.02
N TYR A 8 2.94 -0.34 -12.74
CA TYR A 8 3.23 0.93 -12.05
C TYR A 8 2.86 2.16 -12.88
N ASN A 9 3.13 2.14 -14.18
CA ASN A 9 2.93 3.27 -15.07
C ASN A 9 1.55 3.35 -15.72
N GLU A 10 0.61 2.50 -15.34
CA GLU A 10 -0.75 2.53 -15.92
C GLU A 10 -1.50 3.84 -15.64
N CYS A 11 -1.39 4.41 -14.43
CA CYS A 11 -2.15 5.59 -14.05
C CYS A 11 -1.41 6.48 -13.05
N PRO A 12 -1.36 7.81 -13.28
CA PRO A 12 -0.73 8.77 -12.37
C PRO A 12 -1.47 8.93 -11.05
N VAL A 13 -2.75 8.57 -10.98
CA VAL A 13 -3.58 8.67 -9.77
C VAL A 13 -4.14 7.30 -9.41
N ARG A 14 -3.78 6.79 -8.23
CA ARG A 14 -4.36 5.56 -7.67
C ARG A 14 -5.09 5.89 -6.37
N GLN A 15 -6.34 5.44 -6.25
CA GLN A 15 -7.18 5.65 -5.06
C GLN A 15 -7.29 7.13 -4.64
N ARG A 16 -7.45 8.04 -5.63
CA ARG A 16 -7.54 9.49 -5.43
C ARG A 16 -6.28 10.12 -4.78
N ARG A 17 -5.13 9.47 -4.94
CA ARG A 17 -3.83 10.00 -4.51
C ARG A 17 -2.84 9.90 -5.68
N PRO A 18 -1.95 10.88 -5.86
CA PRO A 18 -0.84 10.75 -6.79
C PRO A 18 -0.06 9.48 -6.50
N PHE A 19 0.24 8.72 -7.54
CA PHE A 19 0.92 7.45 -7.42
C PHE A 19 2.43 7.65 -7.51
N VAL A 20 3.13 7.47 -6.38
CA VAL A 20 4.56 7.77 -6.25
C VAL A 20 5.47 6.92 -7.14
N HIS A 21 4.99 5.80 -7.68
CA HIS A 21 5.76 4.95 -8.60
C HIS A 21 5.44 5.19 -10.08
N TYR A 22 4.54 6.13 -10.40
CA TYR A 22 4.26 6.53 -11.78
C TYR A 22 5.40 7.39 -12.35
N GLY A 23 5.73 7.19 -13.63
CA GLY A 23 6.74 7.94 -14.37
C GLY A 23 8.19 7.52 -14.08
N LYS A 24 8.40 6.44 -13.32
CA LYS A 24 9.75 5.92 -13.04
C LYS A 24 10.28 5.09 -14.19
N ASP A 25 11.60 5.13 -14.39
CA ASP A 25 12.31 4.28 -15.33
C ASP A 25 12.37 2.83 -14.84
N ILE A 26 12.63 1.91 -15.78
CA ILE A 26 12.63 0.48 -15.51
C ILE A 26 13.76 0.04 -14.55
N GLU A 27 14.89 0.75 -14.55
CA GLU A 27 16.03 0.43 -13.69
C GLU A 27 15.77 0.85 -12.24
N THR A 28 15.17 2.02 -12.03
CA THR A 28 14.71 2.48 -10.72
C THR A 28 13.64 1.56 -10.16
N VAL A 29 12.65 1.16 -10.99
CA VAL A 29 11.66 0.16 -10.58
C VAL A 29 12.33 -1.16 -10.22
N ARG A 30 13.37 -1.58 -10.95
CA ARG A 30 14.13 -2.79 -10.64
C ARG A 30 14.87 -2.70 -9.33
N ARG A 31 15.50 -1.58 -9.04
CA ARG A 31 16.20 -1.33 -7.77
C ARG A 31 15.24 -1.34 -6.59
N GLU A 32 14.10 -0.65 -6.70
CA GLU A 32 13.09 -0.57 -5.64
C GLU A 32 12.33 -1.89 -5.43
N ALA A 33 11.95 -2.56 -6.51
CA ALA A 33 11.33 -3.87 -6.44
C ALA A 33 12.33 -4.93 -5.95
N GLY A 34 13.63 -4.75 -6.23
CA GLY A 34 14.71 -5.66 -5.85
C GLY A 34 15.18 -5.58 -4.39
N THR A 35 14.59 -4.74 -3.55
CA THR A 35 14.98 -4.73 -2.12
C THR A 35 14.55 -6.03 -1.44
N PHE A 36 15.44 -6.67 -0.66
CA PHE A 36 15.20 -7.91 0.09
C PHE A 36 14.87 -9.15 -0.76
N LEU A 37 15.56 -9.35 -1.90
CA LEU A 37 15.34 -10.52 -2.78
C LEU A 37 15.59 -11.87 -2.10
N ASP A 38 16.50 -11.92 -1.16
CA ASP A 38 16.86 -13.08 -0.34
C ASP A 38 15.68 -13.63 0.48
N ARG A 39 14.78 -12.73 0.89
CA ARG A 39 13.62 -13.04 1.73
C ARG A 39 12.29 -12.60 1.11
N SER A 40 12.26 -12.28 -0.18
CA SER A 40 11.04 -11.88 -0.87
C SER A 40 10.69 -12.82 -2.00
N PHE A 41 9.39 -12.92 -2.26
CA PHE A 41 8.88 -13.65 -3.41
C PHE A 41 7.75 -12.86 -4.06
N PHE A 42 7.60 -13.10 -5.36
CA PHE A 42 6.66 -12.39 -6.22
C PHE A 42 5.64 -13.36 -6.77
N ILE A 43 4.40 -12.91 -6.86
CA ILE A 43 3.34 -13.63 -7.55
C ILE A 43 2.78 -12.68 -8.60
N GLY A 44 2.73 -13.13 -9.85
CA GLY A 44 2.13 -12.40 -10.96
C GLY A 44 0.76 -12.96 -11.32
N ALA A 45 -0.17 -12.08 -11.68
CA ALA A 45 -1.42 -12.43 -12.34
C ALA A 45 -1.25 -12.17 -13.83
N PHE A 46 -1.55 -13.17 -14.67
CA PHE A 46 -1.39 -13.10 -16.11
C PHE A 46 -2.71 -13.39 -16.82
N LEU A 47 -2.98 -12.65 -17.90
CA LEU A 47 -4.08 -12.88 -18.83
C LEU A 47 -3.50 -12.81 -20.24
N GLU A 48 -3.69 -13.87 -21.05
CA GLU A 48 -3.19 -13.95 -22.44
C GLU A 48 -1.71 -13.56 -22.56
N ASN A 49 -0.86 -14.12 -21.69
CA ASN A 49 0.58 -13.83 -21.55
C ASN A 49 0.94 -12.41 -21.07
N LYS A 50 -0.01 -11.51 -20.84
CA LYS A 50 0.23 -10.18 -20.27
C LYS A 50 0.09 -10.18 -18.76
N MET A 51 1.04 -9.57 -18.05
CA MET A 51 0.94 -9.37 -16.60
C MET A 51 -0.10 -8.28 -16.31
N ILE A 52 -1.18 -8.64 -15.63
CA ILE A 52 -2.27 -7.74 -15.26
C ILE A 52 -2.23 -7.34 -13.78
N GLY A 53 -1.30 -7.90 -13.01
CA GLY A 53 -1.07 -7.53 -11.63
C GLY A 53 0.06 -8.33 -11.01
N PHE A 54 0.52 -7.89 -9.85
CA PHE A 54 1.53 -8.59 -9.08
C PHE A 54 1.39 -8.30 -7.59
N VAL A 55 1.96 -9.20 -6.79
CA VAL A 55 2.18 -8.99 -5.37
C VAL A 55 3.62 -9.33 -5.01
N LYS A 56 4.24 -8.46 -4.20
CA LYS A 56 5.54 -8.69 -3.55
C LYS A 56 5.30 -8.97 -2.08
N LEU A 57 5.77 -10.13 -1.63
CA LEU A 57 5.75 -10.53 -0.24
C LEU A 57 7.18 -10.58 0.31
N ILE A 58 7.34 -10.18 1.56
CA ILE A 58 8.60 -10.28 2.29
C ILE A 58 8.38 -11.20 3.49
N CYS A 59 9.15 -12.28 3.57
CA CYS A 59 9.21 -13.14 4.75
C CYS A 59 9.97 -12.45 5.87
N ASP A 60 9.44 -12.56 7.08
CA ASP A 60 10.20 -12.23 8.28
C ASP A 60 11.36 -13.23 8.51
N GLU A 61 12.39 -12.78 9.23
CA GLU A 61 13.56 -13.60 9.57
C GLU A 61 13.17 -14.85 10.38
N THR A 62 12.14 -14.74 11.23
CA THR A 62 11.62 -15.87 12.01
C THR A 62 10.79 -16.86 11.18
N ARG A 63 10.51 -16.56 9.90
CA ARG A 63 9.61 -17.33 9.01
C ARG A 63 8.22 -17.61 9.59
N THR A 64 7.77 -16.79 10.53
CA THR A 64 6.41 -16.90 11.07
C THR A 64 5.39 -16.13 10.23
N GLN A 65 5.83 -15.14 9.46
CA GLN A 65 4.93 -14.25 8.73
C GLN A 65 5.50 -13.80 7.38
N ALA A 66 4.58 -13.55 6.44
CA ALA A 66 4.85 -12.87 5.18
C ALA A 66 4.12 -11.52 5.16
N GLY A 67 4.87 -10.43 5.04
CA GLY A 67 4.34 -9.08 4.87
C GLY A 67 4.01 -8.78 3.41
N LEU A 68 2.78 -8.34 3.14
CA LEU A 68 2.38 -7.77 1.86
C LEU A 68 2.97 -6.36 1.73
N VAL A 69 3.93 -6.21 0.81
CA VAL A 69 4.59 -4.92 0.59
C VAL A 69 3.93 -4.17 -0.55
N HIS A 70 3.88 -4.79 -1.74
CA HIS A 70 3.21 -4.21 -2.90
C HIS A 70 2.15 -5.18 -3.40
N ILE A 71 0.91 -4.73 -3.53
CA ILE A 71 -0.18 -5.48 -4.16
C ILE A 71 -0.89 -4.55 -5.14
N LEU A 72 -0.68 -4.79 -6.43
CA LEU A 72 -1.19 -3.92 -7.49
C LEU A 72 -1.72 -4.74 -8.65
N SER A 73 -2.79 -4.25 -9.25
CA SER A 73 -3.34 -4.74 -10.50
C SER A 73 -3.59 -3.58 -11.45
N LEU A 74 -3.74 -3.90 -12.72
CA LEU A 74 -4.26 -2.97 -13.70
C LEU A 74 -5.68 -2.54 -13.29
N ILE A 75 -5.93 -1.24 -13.28
CA ILE A 75 -7.24 -0.61 -13.08
C ILE A 75 -8.19 -1.04 -14.20
N GLY A 76 -7.71 -1.11 -15.44
CA GLY A 76 -8.50 -1.54 -16.60
C GLY A 76 -8.97 -2.99 -16.54
N GLN A 77 -8.37 -3.81 -15.68
CA GLN A 77 -8.72 -5.23 -15.49
C GLN A 77 -9.40 -5.48 -14.14
N ARG A 78 -9.90 -4.43 -13.47
CA ARG A 78 -10.50 -4.53 -12.13
C ARG A 78 -11.80 -5.35 -12.11
N ASP A 79 -12.51 -5.40 -13.22
CA ASP A 79 -13.70 -6.23 -13.47
C ASP A 79 -13.43 -7.72 -13.21
N LYS A 80 -12.21 -8.18 -13.50
CA LYS A 80 -11.77 -9.58 -13.31
C LYS A 80 -11.26 -9.87 -11.90
N ALA A 81 -11.33 -8.90 -10.99
CA ALA A 81 -10.81 -8.95 -9.63
C ALA A 81 -9.38 -9.56 -9.48
N PRO A 82 -8.34 -9.10 -10.23
CA PRO A 82 -7.01 -9.71 -10.20
C PRO A 82 -6.36 -9.63 -8.81
N THR A 83 -6.62 -8.54 -8.08
CA THR A 83 -6.14 -8.35 -6.71
C THR A 83 -6.65 -9.44 -5.76
N ASN A 84 -7.92 -9.86 -5.88
CA ASN A 84 -8.48 -10.93 -5.06
C ASN A 84 -7.81 -12.26 -5.39
N ALA A 85 -7.59 -12.54 -6.68
CA ALA A 85 -6.87 -13.73 -7.12
C ALA A 85 -5.42 -13.75 -6.59
N LEU A 86 -4.73 -12.60 -6.60
CA LEU A 86 -3.38 -12.46 -6.05
C LEU A 86 -3.36 -12.75 -4.53
N ILE A 87 -4.38 -12.32 -3.77
CA ILE A 87 -4.47 -12.66 -2.34
C ILE A 87 -4.68 -14.15 -2.14
N ALA A 88 -5.60 -14.77 -2.88
CA ALA A 88 -5.82 -16.22 -2.79
C ALA A 88 -4.56 -17.01 -3.14
N ALA A 89 -3.79 -16.55 -4.14
CA ALA A 89 -2.50 -17.14 -4.50
C ALA A 89 -1.44 -16.88 -3.41
N ALA A 90 -1.41 -15.69 -2.81
CA ALA A 90 -0.51 -15.37 -1.71
C ALA A 90 -0.74 -16.25 -0.48
N VAL A 91 -2.00 -16.50 -0.11
CA VAL A 91 -2.36 -17.41 0.98
C VAL A 91 -1.87 -18.83 0.68
N ARG A 92 -2.12 -19.33 -0.53
CA ARG A 92 -1.61 -20.65 -0.97
C ARG A 92 -0.08 -20.73 -0.93
N ALA A 93 0.59 -19.68 -1.41
CA ALA A 93 2.05 -19.61 -1.41
C ALA A 93 2.64 -19.56 0.01
N CYS A 94 1.96 -18.90 0.95
CA CYS A 94 2.33 -18.88 2.37
C CYS A 94 2.13 -20.26 3.01
N ALA A 95 0.98 -20.90 2.78
CA ALA A 95 0.69 -22.23 3.29
C ALA A 95 1.71 -23.27 2.80
N ALA A 96 2.04 -23.25 1.49
CA ALA A 96 3.06 -24.14 0.91
C ALA A 96 4.46 -23.91 1.49
N ARG A 97 4.75 -22.71 2.00
CA ARG A 97 6.02 -22.33 2.65
C ARG A 97 5.97 -22.48 4.17
N GLN A 98 4.90 -23.05 4.72
CA GLN A 98 4.69 -23.19 6.15
C GLN A 98 4.74 -21.85 6.90
N LEU A 99 4.31 -20.77 6.24
CA LEU A 99 4.19 -19.43 6.84
C LEU A 99 2.78 -19.28 7.40
N PRO A 100 2.59 -19.29 8.74
CA PRO A 100 1.25 -19.30 9.34
C PRO A 100 0.49 -17.98 9.17
N TYR A 101 1.18 -16.86 8.99
CA TYR A 101 0.55 -15.54 8.93
C TYR A 101 0.86 -14.77 7.65
N LEU A 102 -0.19 -14.27 6.99
CA LEU A 102 -0.11 -13.29 5.92
C LEU A 102 -0.50 -11.91 6.49
N VAL A 103 0.43 -10.98 6.51
CA VAL A 103 0.27 -9.69 7.17
C VAL A 103 0.04 -8.57 6.15
N TYR A 104 -1.06 -7.85 6.33
CA TYR A 104 -1.34 -6.62 5.59
C TYR A 104 -1.29 -5.40 6.53
N SER A 105 -0.06 -4.95 6.81
CA SER A 105 0.35 -3.92 7.78
C SER A 105 -0.75 -2.97 8.26
N ARG A 106 -0.95 -1.82 7.59
CA ARG A 106 -1.86 -0.77 8.09
C ARG A 106 -3.33 -1.13 7.89
N PHE A 107 -4.02 -1.56 8.93
CA PHE A 107 -5.44 -1.93 8.84
C PHE A 107 -6.34 -0.70 8.63
N ASP A 108 -6.22 0.31 9.48
CA ASP A 108 -6.91 1.59 9.38
C ASP A 108 -5.93 2.76 9.20
N ASP A 109 -6.44 3.85 8.63
CA ASP A 109 -5.73 5.13 8.47
C ASP A 109 -6.24 6.10 9.55
N GLY A 110 -6.33 5.65 10.81
CA GLY A 110 -6.55 6.41 12.07
C GLY A 110 -7.78 7.33 12.21
N ASN A 111 -8.07 8.16 11.21
CA ASN A 111 -9.11 9.18 11.22
C ASN A 111 -10.23 8.95 10.17
N LYS A 112 -10.07 8.04 9.20
CA LYS A 112 -11.07 7.85 8.13
C LYS A 112 -12.27 7.01 8.59
N GLN A 113 -13.48 7.57 8.53
CA GLN A 113 -14.71 6.85 8.88
C GLN A 113 -15.10 5.71 7.92
N ARG A 114 -14.70 5.75 6.63
CA ARG A 114 -14.90 4.66 5.66
C ARG A 114 -13.78 4.67 4.63
N ASP A 115 -12.92 3.66 4.64
CA ASP A 115 -11.88 3.45 3.63
C ASP A 115 -12.20 2.17 2.84
N PRO A 116 -12.39 2.23 1.51
CA PRO A 116 -12.61 1.04 0.68
C PRO A 116 -11.54 -0.04 0.85
N LEU A 117 -10.33 0.34 1.29
CA LEU A 117 -9.27 -0.61 1.58
C LEU A 117 -9.54 -1.45 2.84
N ILE A 118 -10.21 -0.88 3.85
CA ILE A 118 -10.64 -1.62 5.05
C ILE A 118 -11.69 -2.65 4.63
N ASP A 119 -12.70 -2.25 3.86
CA ASP A 119 -13.74 -3.17 3.37
C ASP A 119 -13.13 -4.30 2.54
N PHE A 120 -12.15 -3.98 1.69
CA PHE A 120 -11.41 -4.97 0.92
C PHE A 120 -10.69 -5.99 1.82
N LYS A 121 -10.02 -5.53 2.88
CA LYS A 121 -9.33 -6.40 3.84
C LYS A 121 -10.29 -7.33 4.57
N VAL A 122 -11.38 -6.77 5.10
CA VAL A 122 -12.42 -7.53 5.83
C VAL A 122 -13.03 -8.58 4.91
N ARG A 123 -13.39 -8.22 3.68
CA ARG A 123 -13.97 -9.15 2.70
C ARG A 123 -13.02 -10.27 2.25
N ASN A 124 -11.71 -10.04 2.33
CA ASN A 124 -10.69 -11.07 2.06
C ASN A 124 -10.25 -11.84 3.33
N GLY A 125 -10.95 -11.66 4.46
CA GLY A 125 -10.71 -12.41 5.69
C GLY A 125 -9.57 -11.89 6.57
N PHE A 126 -8.99 -10.72 6.26
CA PHE A 126 -8.00 -10.12 7.15
C PHE A 126 -8.66 -9.63 8.44
N LYS A 127 -8.02 -9.97 9.56
CA LYS A 127 -8.43 -9.51 10.89
C LYS A 127 -7.51 -8.39 11.36
N LYS A 128 -8.09 -7.42 12.07
CA LYS A 128 -7.33 -6.37 12.72
C LYS A 128 -6.61 -6.97 13.94
N PHE A 129 -5.32 -6.66 14.07
CA PHE A 129 -4.52 -6.99 15.24
C PHE A 129 -3.91 -5.70 15.77
N ASP A 130 -4.32 -5.29 16.98
CA ASP A 130 -3.83 -4.07 17.61
C ASP A 130 -2.49 -4.35 18.29
N LEU A 131 -1.43 -3.71 17.78
CA LEU A 131 -0.09 -3.82 18.33
C LEU A 131 0.18 -2.62 19.24
N PRO A 132 0.58 -2.85 20.51
CA PRO A 132 0.93 -1.75 21.39
C PRO A 132 2.20 -1.08 20.87
N ARG A 133 2.14 0.24 20.63
CA ARG A 133 3.28 1.04 20.21
C ARG A 133 3.72 1.94 21.34
N TYR A 134 4.83 1.59 21.97
CA TYR A 134 5.47 2.41 23.01
C TYR A 134 6.52 3.31 22.39
N TYR A 135 6.60 4.55 22.89
CA TYR A 135 7.64 5.49 22.51
C TYR A 135 8.54 5.69 23.74
N VAL A 136 9.85 5.51 23.57
CA VAL A 136 10.86 5.74 24.62
C VAL A 136 11.66 7.00 24.25
N PRO A 137 11.67 8.04 25.11
CA PRO A 137 12.41 9.26 24.82
C PRO A 137 13.91 9.03 25.06
N LEU A 138 14.72 9.23 24.02
CA LEU A 138 16.18 9.09 24.12
C LEU A 138 16.88 10.35 24.65
N THR A 139 16.16 11.48 24.71
CA THR A 139 16.71 12.78 25.13
C THR A 139 15.72 13.54 26.00
N ARG A 140 16.21 14.53 26.75
CA ARG A 140 15.35 15.46 27.53
C ARG A 140 14.35 16.21 26.65
N LEU A 141 14.75 16.57 25.43
CA LEU A 141 13.86 17.16 24.42
C LEU A 141 12.80 16.15 23.95
N GLY A 142 13.18 14.89 23.76
CA GLY A 142 12.24 13.80 23.44
C GLY A 142 11.22 13.56 24.54
N LEU A 143 11.63 13.67 25.81
CA LEU A 143 10.73 13.57 26.97
C LEU A 143 9.71 14.71 26.97
N LEU A 144 10.16 15.94 26.74
CA LEU A 144 9.27 17.10 26.59
C LEU A 144 8.31 16.89 25.41
N ALA A 145 8.82 16.47 24.25
CA ALA A 145 8.00 16.18 23.08
C ALA A 145 6.96 15.07 23.33
N MET A 146 7.28 14.08 24.16
CA MET A 146 6.32 13.06 24.58
C MET A 146 5.24 13.63 25.48
N ASN A 147 5.63 14.43 26.48
CA ASN A 147 4.70 15.07 27.41
C ASN A 147 3.73 16.02 26.69
N PHE A 148 4.21 16.75 25.67
CA PHE A 148 3.36 17.62 24.84
C PHE A 148 2.60 16.87 23.73
N GLY A 149 2.75 15.54 23.63
CA GLY A 149 2.04 14.76 22.61
C GLY A 149 2.55 14.95 21.17
N LEU A 150 3.67 15.65 20.98
CA LEU A 150 4.28 15.95 19.66
C LEU A 150 4.79 14.70 18.93
N HIS A 151 4.90 13.58 19.63
CA HIS A 151 5.19 12.26 19.05
C HIS A 151 3.99 11.65 18.31
N ARG A 152 2.77 12.18 18.52
CA ARG A 152 1.56 11.74 17.83
C ARG A 152 1.48 12.42 16.47
N ASN A 153 0.79 11.76 15.54
CA ASN A 153 0.61 12.31 14.20
C ASN A 153 -0.14 13.64 14.30
N LEU A 154 0.36 14.73 13.70
CA LEU A 154 -0.28 16.05 13.80
C LEU A 154 -1.74 16.03 13.34
N THR A 155 -2.08 15.11 12.43
CA THR A 155 -3.45 14.90 11.97
C THR A 155 -4.39 14.37 13.05
N SER A 156 -3.91 13.73 14.13
CA SER A 156 -4.76 13.26 15.22
C SER A 156 -5.32 14.40 16.09
N PHE A 157 -4.73 15.60 16.01
CA PHE A 157 -5.21 16.77 16.73
C PHE A 157 -6.30 17.54 15.97
N VAL A 158 -6.48 17.25 14.68
CA VAL A 158 -7.46 17.95 13.83
C VAL A 158 -8.73 17.10 13.70
N PRO A 159 -9.93 17.65 14.01
CA PRO A 159 -11.19 16.95 13.83
C PRO A 159 -11.41 16.43 12.40
N GLU A 160 -11.94 15.22 12.26
CA GLU A 160 -12.16 14.57 10.95
C GLU A 160 -13.02 15.38 9.95
N PRO A 161 -14.03 16.18 10.36
CA PRO A 161 -14.76 17.04 9.42
C PRO A 161 -13.85 18.02 8.69
N ILE A 162 -12.88 18.61 9.39
CA ILE A 162 -11.91 19.57 8.81
C ILE A 162 -10.95 18.83 7.88
N LEU A 163 -10.40 17.70 8.34
CA LEU A 163 -9.53 16.86 7.50
C LEU A 163 -10.23 16.39 6.23
N SER A 164 -11.51 16.04 6.30
CA SER A 164 -12.30 15.61 5.14
C SER A 164 -12.43 16.72 4.09
N ARG A 165 -12.62 17.98 4.53
CA ARG A 165 -12.70 19.15 3.64
C ARG A 165 -11.36 19.44 2.97
N VAL A 166 -10.27 19.46 3.75
CA VAL A 166 -8.91 19.65 3.22
C VAL A 166 -8.55 18.57 2.21
N ARG A 167 -8.88 17.29 2.50
CA ARG A 167 -8.67 16.20 1.55
C ARG A 167 -9.47 16.38 0.26
N LYS A 168 -10.73 16.85 0.33
CA LYS A 168 -11.55 17.13 -0.86
C LYS A 168 -10.95 18.26 -1.71
N LEU A 169 -10.55 19.36 -1.09
CA LEU A 169 -9.87 20.48 -1.76
C LEU A 169 -8.58 20.02 -2.46
N ARG A 170 -7.76 19.27 -1.74
CA ARG A 170 -6.51 18.71 -2.28
C ARG A 170 -6.76 17.78 -3.46
N ASN A 171 -7.77 16.91 -3.37
CA ASN A 171 -8.11 16.00 -4.47
C ASN A 171 -8.63 16.78 -5.70
N ALA A 172 -9.43 17.83 -5.50
CA ALA A 172 -9.91 18.68 -6.58
C ALA A 172 -8.75 19.43 -7.27
N TRP A 173 -7.78 19.90 -6.48
CA TRP A 173 -6.56 20.53 -7.01
C TRP A 173 -5.72 19.56 -7.84
N TYR A 174 -5.44 18.36 -7.31
CA TYR A 174 -4.69 17.34 -8.06
C TYR A 174 -5.41 16.90 -9.32
N ASN A 175 -6.74 16.74 -9.31
CA ASN A 175 -7.49 16.42 -10.51
C ASN A 175 -7.31 17.51 -11.57
N ARG A 176 -7.45 18.79 -11.20
CA ARG A 176 -7.24 19.92 -12.14
C ARG A 176 -5.82 19.97 -12.72
N GLN A 177 -4.81 19.77 -11.88
CA GLN A 177 -3.41 19.81 -12.32
C GLN A 177 -3.03 18.60 -13.18
N LEU A 178 -3.67 17.45 -12.98
CA LEU A 178 -3.38 16.24 -13.74
C LEU A 178 -4.23 16.14 -15.01
N ASP A 179 -5.42 16.75 -15.03
CA ASP A 179 -6.22 16.93 -16.24
C ASP A 179 -5.51 17.89 -17.21
N SER A 180 -4.89 18.98 -16.71
CA SER A 180 -4.08 19.88 -17.55
C SER A 180 -2.85 19.21 -18.14
N VAL A 181 -2.20 18.29 -17.42
CA VAL A 181 -1.07 17.49 -17.93
C VAL A 181 -1.50 16.44 -18.95
N LYS A 182 -2.78 16.04 -18.95
CA LYS A 182 -3.36 15.10 -19.92
C LYS A 182 -3.79 15.78 -21.23
N GLU A 183 -4.06 17.08 -21.21
CA GLU A 183 -4.40 17.86 -22.41
C GLU A 183 -3.14 18.32 -23.18
N GLU A 184 -1.96 18.31 -22.54
CA GLU A 184 -0.68 18.71 -23.13
C GLU A 184 0.20 17.56 -23.64
N ALA A 185 -0.24 16.29 -23.50
CA ALA A 185 0.48 15.07 -23.92
C ALA A 185 -0.28 14.30 -25.01
#